data_AF-A0A952WY04-F1
#
_entry.id   AF-A0A952WY04-F1
#
_cell.length_a   1.000
_cell.length_b   1.000
_cell.length_c   1.000
_cell.angle_alpha   90.00
_cell.angle_beta   90.00
_cell.angle_gamma   90.00
#
_symmetry.space_group_name_H-M   'P 1'
#
loop_
_entity.id
_entity.type
_entity.pdbx_description
1 polymer ?
#
loop_
_entity_poly.entity_id
_entity_poly.type
_entity_poly.pdbx_seq_one_letter_code
_entity_poly.pdbx_strand_id
1 'polypeptide(L)'
;MARAANVAKVGVRTLHRWLREEAFGKAYRLARRESFAQAVSLTQRYAALAVQTLAKVMNDDSAPVASRVAAATSMLKFARDSIELDDLADRVEALERSTKEKAGAAA
;
A
#
# COMPACT_ATOMS: atom_id res chain seq x y z
N MET A 1 14.30 -11.90 10.50
CA MET A 1 15.01 -11.14 11.55
C MET A 1 16.45 -11.57 11.77
N ALA A 2 16.77 -12.86 11.93
CA ALA A 2 18.15 -13.32 12.15
C ALA A 2 19.17 -12.83 11.08
N ARG A 3 18.82 -12.91 9.78
CA ARG A 3 19.66 -12.38 8.69
C ARG A 3 19.89 -10.87 8.79
N ALA A 4 18.83 -10.09 9.05
CA ALA A 4 18.93 -8.63 9.18
C ALA A 4 19.78 -8.22 10.39
N ALA A 5 19.63 -8.92 11.51
CA ALA A 5 20.42 -8.69 12.72
C ALA A 5 21.92 -8.97 12.50
N ASN A 6 22.25 -10.04 11.77
CA ASN A 6 23.62 -10.36 11.39
C ASN A 6 24.24 -9.28 10.48
N VAL A 7 23.53 -8.89 9.40
CA VAL A 7 23.98 -7.82 8.49
C VAL A 7 24.19 -6.50 9.22
N ALA A 8 23.28 -6.14 10.13
CA ALA A 8 23.37 -4.94 10.95
C ALA A 8 24.33 -5.07 12.15
N LYS A 9 24.96 -6.24 12.36
CA LYS A 9 25.88 -6.55 13.46
C LYS A 9 25.28 -6.27 14.85
N VAL A 10 24.00 -6.58 15.04
CA VAL A 10 23.28 -6.43 16.31
C VAL A 10 22.58 -7.73 16.71
N GLY A 11 22.23 -7.85 18.00
CA GLY A 11 21.40 -8.96 18.48
C GLY A 11 19.96 -8.85 17.98
N VAL A 12 19.30 -9.98 17.75
CA VAL A 12 17.88 -10.05 17.34
C VAL A 12 16.96 -9.31 18.33
N ARG A 13 17.24 -9.43 19.64
CA ARG A 13 16.51 -8.70 20.70
C ARG A 13 16.63 -7.18 20.57
N THR A 14 17.83 -6.68 20.23
CA THR A 14 18.07 -5.25 20.00
C THR A 14 17.24 -4.74 18.83
N LEU A 15 17.18 -5.51 17.74
CA LEU A 15 16.40 -5.16 16.54
C LEU A 15 14.89 -5.10 16.84
N HIS A 16 14.37 -6.04 17.64
CA HIS A 16 12.98 -6.00 18.11
C HIS A 16 12.68 -4.82 19.05
N ARG A 17 13.67 -4.34 19.81
CA ARG A 17 13.52 -3.14 20.64
C ARG A 17 13.47 -1.89 19.75
N TRP A 18 14.40 -1.76 18.81
CA TRP A 18 14.43 -0.63 17.86
C TRP A 18 13.14 -0.52 17.05
N LEU A 19 12.56 -1.64 16.59
CA LEU A 19 11.27 -1.61 15.89
C LEU A 19 10.10 -1.04 16.71
N ARG A 20 10.22 -1.01 18.05
CA ARG A 20 9.24 -0.41 18.96
C ARG A 20 9.56 1.05 19.31
N GLU A 21 10.77 1.51 19.03
CA GLU A 21 11.15 2.91 19.21
C GLU A 21 10.55 3.75 18.07
N GLU A 22 9.85 4.83 18.42
CA GLU A 22 9.08 5.60 17.45
C GLU A 22 9.94 6.16 16.31
N ALA A 23 11.10 6.73 16.64
CA ALA A 23 12.03 7.32 15.67
C ALA A 23 12.54 6.27 14.66
N PHE A 24 13.00 5.11 15.16
CA PHE A 24 13.47 4.03 14.29
C PHE A 24 12.32 3.42 13.48
N GLY A 25 11.14 3.22 14.09
CA GLY A 25 9.95 2.74 13.40
C GLY A 25 9.53 3.66 12.24
N LYS A 26 9.60 4.98 12.43
CA LYS A 26 9.33 5.97 11.36
C LYS A 26 10.36 5.84 10.22
N ALA A 27 11.65 5.88 10.53
CA ALA A 27 12.72 5.76 9.54
C ALA A 27 12.67 4.42 8.77
N TYR A 28 12.40 3.32 9.47
CA TYR A 28 12.25 2.00 8.88
C TYR A 28 11.06 1.92 7.91
N ARG A 29 9.91 2.50 8.26
CA ARG A 29 8.75 2.55 7.37
C ARG A 29 9.02 3.40 6.13
N LEU A 30 9.75 4.51 6.26
CA LEU A 30 10.14 5.35 5.14
C LEU A 30 11.07 4.59 4.18
N ALA A 31 12.17 4.02 4.70
CA ALA A 31 13.12 3.24 3.91
C ALA A 31 12.42 2.04 3.21
N ARG A 32 11.47 1.39 3.90
CA ARG A 32 10.65 0.34 3.30
C ARG A 32 9.80 0.87 2.14
N ARG A 33 9.14 2.03 2.28
CA ARG A 33 8.35 2.64 1.19
C ARG A 33 9.23 2.96 -0.02
N GLU A 34 10.39 3.57 0.21
CA GLU A 34 11.37 3.90 -0.84
C GLU A 34 11.86 2.65 -1.57
N SER A 35 12.19 1.59 -0.81
CA SER A 35 12.65 0.31 -1.37
C SER A 35 11.57 -0.35 -2.24
N PHE A 36 10.30 -0.16 -1.91
CA PHE A 36 9.18 -0.71 -2.66
C PHE A 36 8.68 0.20 -3.79
N ALA A 37 9.15 1.45 -3.88
CA ALA A 37 8.65 2.43 -4.85
C ALA A 37 8.77 1.93 -6.30
N GLN A 38 9.88 1.27 -6.65
CA GLN A 38 10.07 0.70 -7.98
C GLN A 38 9.07 -0.42 -8.28
N ALA A 39 8.82 -1.31 -7.32
CA ALA A 39 7.85 -2.40 -7.47
C ALA A 39 6.43 -1.85 -7.61
N VAL A 40 6.07 -0.83 -6.83
CA VAL A 40 4.78 -0.13 -6.93
C VAL A 40 4.62 0.50 -8.31
N SER A 41 5.63 1.23 -8.79
CA SER A 41 5.62 1.83 -10.12
C SER A 41 5.48 0.78 -11.23
N LEU A 42 6.14 -0.38 -11.11
CA LEU A 42 5.98 -1.49 -12.03
C LEU A 42 4.54 -2.02 -12.03
N THR A 43 3.94 -2.23 -10.85
CA THR A 43 2.55 -2.68 -10.72
C THR A 43 1.58 -1.68 -11.35
N GLN A 44 1.75 -0.38 -11.09
CA GLN A 44 0.92 0.67 -11.68
C GLN A 44 0.97 0.66 -13.21
N ARG A 45 2.16 0.43 -13.80
CA ARG A 45 2.30 0.29 -15.26
C ARG A 45 1.51 -0.89 -15.84
N TYR A 46 1.36 -1.98 -15.10
CA TYR A 46 0.61 -3.16 -15.54
C TYR A 46 -0.87 -3.15 -15.16
N ALA A 47 -1.32 -2.17 -14.36
CA ALA A 47 -2.70 -2.15 -13.85
C ALA A 47 -3.75 -2.20 -14.98
N ALA A 48 -3.57 -1.41 -16.04
CA ALA A 48 -4.48 -1.43 -17.19
C ALA A 48 -4.54 -2.79 -17.90
N LEU A 49 -3.39 -3.44 -18.08
CA LEU A 49 -3.32 -4.79 -18.67
C LEU A 49 -3.98 -5.84 -17.75
N ALA A 50 -3.78 -5.73 -16.44
CA ALA A 50 -4.40 -6.62 -15.47
C ALA A 50 -5.92 -6.50 -15.51
N VAL A 51 -6.47 -5.28 -15.54
CA VAL A 51 -7.91 -5.03 -15.68
C VAL A 51 -8.45 -5.63 -16.98
N GLN A 52 -7.77 -5.42 -18.12
CA GLN A 52 -8.17 -6.03 -19.39
C GLN A 52 -8.16 -7.56 -19.33
N THR A 53 -7.19 -8.15 -18.64
CA THR A 53 -7.08 -9.60 -18.49
C THR A 53 -8.23 -10.14 -17.65
N LEU A 54 -8.57 -9.49 -16.54
CA LEU A 54 -9.73 -9.87 -15.72
C LEU A 54 -11.04 -9.75 -16.51
N ALA A 55 -11.20 -8.67 -17.29
CA ALA A 55 -12.37 -8.47 -18.15
C ALA A 55 -12.52 -9.58 -19.21
N LYS A 56 -11.41 -10.01 -19.82
CA LYS A 56 -11.40 -11.15 -20.75
C LYS A 56 -11.82 -12.44 -20.06
N VAL A 57 -11.23 -12.76 -18.90
CA VAL A 57 -11.52 -14.00 -18.17
C VAL A 57 -12.98 -14.07 -17.73
N MET A 58 -13.57 -12.99 -17.22
CA MET A 58 -14.97 -13.02 -16.77
C MET A 58 -15.98 -13.15 -17.92
N ASN A 59 -15.59 -12.74 -19.13
CA ASN A 59 -16.40 -12.84 -20.36
C ASN A 59 -16.07 -14.08 -21.21
N ASP A 60 -15.18 -14.96 -20.74
CA ASP A 60 -14.85 -16.20 -21.44
C ASP A 60 -15.78 -17.34 -20.99
N ASP A 61 -16.71 -17.72 -21.85
CA ASP A 61 -17.67 -18.80 -21.57
C ASP A 61 -17.02 -20.19 -21.49
N SER A 62 -15.79 -20.35 -22.01
CA SER A 62 -15.02 -21.59 -21.89
C SER A 62 -14.25 -21.70 -20.58
N ALA A 63 -14.07 -20.58 -19.85
CA ALA A 63 -13.38 -20.57 -18.57
C ALA A 63 -14.25 -21.18 -17.46
N PRO A 64 -13.64 -21.88 -16.47
CA PRO A 64 -14.39 -22.38 -15.31
C PRO A 64 -15.17 -21.26 -14.61
N VAL A 65 -16.40 -21.55 -14.19
CA VAL A 65 -17.29 -20.57 -13.52
C VAL A 65 -16.58 -19.90 -12.34
N ALA A 66 -15.83 -20.67 -11.54
CA ALA A 66 -15.07 -20.15 -10.42
C ALA A 66 -14.03 -19.09 -10.83
N SER A 67 -13.34 -19.29 -11.97
CA SER A 67 -12.37 -18.33 -12.51
C SER A 67 -13.04 -17.03 -12.95
N ARG A 68 -14.21 -17.12 -13.59
CA ARG A 68 -15.01 -15.96 -14.00
C ARG A 68 -15.49 -15.14 -12.80
N VAL A 69 -16.02 -15.83 -11.77
CA VAL A 69 -16.45 -15.20 -10.52
C VAL A 69 -15.27 -14.56 -9.78
N ALA A 70 -14.11 -15.22 -9.74
CA ALA A 70 -12.90 -14.67 -9.13
C ALA A 70 -12.39 -13.42 -9.86
N ALA A 71 -12.45 -13.40 -11.19
CA ALA A 71 -12.08 -12.24 -11.98
C ALA A 71 -13.03 -11.06 -11.73
N ALA A 72 -14.35 -11.29 -11.76
CA ALA A 72 -15.35 -10.28 -11.45
C ALA A 72 -15.20 -9.73 -10.01
N THR A 73 -15.00 -10.62 -9.03
CA THR A 73 -14.79 -10.24 -7.63
C THR A 73 -13.54 -9.38 -7.45
N SER A 74 -12.45 -9.73 -8.12
CA SER A 74 -11.20 -8.94 -8.09
C SER A 74 -11.40 -7.55 -8.67
N MET A 75 -12.17 -7.43 -9.76
CA MET A 75 -12.46 -6.15 -10.40
C MET A 75 -13.35 -5.25 -9.53
N LEU A 76 -14.38 -5.81 -8.89
CA LEU A 76 -15.23 -5.07 -7.94
C LEU A 76 -14.44 -4.58 -6.71
N LYS A 77 -13.54 -5.41 -6.18
CA LYS A 77 -12.65 -5.03 -5.08
C LYS A 77 -11.73 -3.88 -5.48
N PHE A 78 -11.07 -3.98 -6.63
CA PHE A 78 -10.18 -2.92 -7.13
C PHE A 78 -10.92 -1.59 -7.30
N ALA A 79 -12.13 -1.59 -7.84
CA ALA A 79 -12.95 -0.38 -7.99
C ALA A 79 -13.35 0.24 -6.64
N ARG A 80 -13.75 -0.60 -5.68
CA ARG A 80 -14.09 -0.16 -4.33
C ARG A 80 -12.89 0.46 -3.61
N ASP A 81 -11.75 -0.23 -3.65
CA ASP A 81 -10.52 0.22 -3.01
C ASP A 81 -10.06 1.57 -3.57
N SER A 82 -10.23 1.81 -4.87
CA SER A 82 -9.91 3.12 -5.49
C SER A 82 -10.73 4.25 -4.89
N ILE A 83 -12.06 4.06 -4.76
CA ILE A 83 -12.96 5.09 -4.21
C ILE A 83 -12.64 5.35 -2.73
N GLU A 84 -12.45 4.29 -1.95
CA GLU A 84 -12.14 4.42 -0.52
C GLU A 84 -10.78 5.10 -0.28
N LEU A 85 -9.77 4.83 -1.12
CA LEU A 85 -8.47 5.47 -1.04
C LEU A 85 -8.51 6.96 -1.41
N ASP A 86 -9.26 7.32 -2.45
CA ASP A 86 -9.43 8.72 -2.86
C ASP A 86 -10.17 9.53 -1.78
N ASP A 87 -11.28 9.01 -1.21
CA ASP A 87 -11.98 9.65 -0.08
C ASP A 87 -11.05 9.84 1.14
N LEU A 88 -10.26 8.81 1.47
CA LEU A 88 -9.31 8.90 2.57
C LEU A 88 -8.22 9.95 2.30
N ALA A 89 -7.73 10.07 1.08
CA ALA A 89 -6.74 11.08 0.71
C ALA A 89 -7.31 12.50 0.88
N ASP A 90 -8.51 12.75 0.37
CA ASP A 90 -9.19 14.05 0.48
C ASP A 90 -9.44 14.43 1.95
N ARG A 91 -9.88 13.46 2.75
CA ARG A 91 -10.12 13.66 4.19
C ARG A 91 -8.83 13.95 4.96
N VAL A 92 -7.72 13.28 4.61
CA VAL A 92 -6.41 13.56 5.20
C VAL A 92 -5.94 14.96 4.83
N GLU A 93 -6.07 15.36 3.56
CA GLU A 93 -5.68 16.71 3.13
C GLU A 93 -6.47 17.81 3.86
N ALA A 94 -7.79 17.61 4.03
CA ALA A 94 -8.64 18.53 4.79
C ALA A 94 -8.21 18.64 6.27
N LEU A 95 -7.84 17.52 6.90
CA LEU A 95 -7.35 17.50 8.28
C LEU A 95 -5.99 18.19 8.41
N GLU A 96 -5.08 17.96 7.47
CA GLU A 96 -3.77 18.61 7.43
C GLU A 96 -3.91 20.12 7.27
N ARG A 97 -4.84 20.58 6.42
CA ARG A 97 -5.15 22.01 6.23
C ARG A 97 -5.69 22.65 7.51
N SER A 98 -6.70 22.04 8.13
CA SER A 98 -7.26 22.52 9.41
C SER A 98 -6.20 22.58 10.52
N THR A 99 -5.29 21.60 10.57
CA THR A 99 -4.22 21.58 11.58
C THR A 99 -3.22 22.71 11.37
N LYS A 100 -2.85 23.00 10.12
CA LYS A 100 -1.98 24.13 9.77
C LYS A 100 -2.62 25.47 10.11
N GLU A 101 -3.91 25.65 9.82
CA GLU A 101 -4.67 26.87 10.14
C GLU A 101 -4.73 27.11 11.66
N LYS A 102 -5.01 26.07 12.45
CA LYS A 102 -5.02 26.17 13.92
C LYS A 102 -3.64 26.46 14.51
N ALA A 103 -2.57 25.89 13.93
CA ALA A 103 -1.20 26.17 14.36
C ALA A 103 -0.78 27.62 14.04
N GLY A 104 -1.23 28.16 12.90
CA GLY A 104 -0.99 29.55 12.52
C GLY A 104 -1.84 30.57 13.30
N ALA A 105 -3.02 30.18 13.79
CA ALA A 105 -3.86 31.02 14.64
C ALA A 105 -3.43 31.06 16.12
N ALA A 106 -2.57 30.11 16.54
CA ALA A 106 -2.03 30.02 17.89
C ALA A 106 -0.60 30.57 18.02
N ALA A 107 -0.01 31.03 16.92
CA ALA A 107 1.31 31.67 16.83
C ALA A 107 1.16 33.19 16.65
#